data_AF-A0A072NV86-F1
#
_entry.id   AF-A0A072NV86-F1
#
_cell.length_a   1.000
_cell.length_b   1.000
_cell.length_c   1.000
_cell.angle_alpha   90.00
_cell.angle_beta   90.00
_cell.angle_gamma   90.00
#
_symmetry.space_group_name_H-M   'P 1'
#
loop_
_entity.id
_entity.type
_entity.pdbx_description
1 polymer ?
#
loop_
_entity_poly.entity_id
_entity_poly.type
_entity_poly.pdbx_seq_one_letter_code
_entity_poly.pdbx_strand_id
1 'polypeptide(L)'
;MINTPNHNALDAHHHVPSTAAKAFAVLELHPGFFGRLAEINFPDSGGINDRSPDDLSPTPLEDYSQHPEARESPGYEDYGSILTTGTLSHKLNLNSNISRSLERRDNDSLIAFYTHTWAKHCLPALHTTFQYLEPAFGPSPVVTDIMISLSACCLSRRLPQRKVSSSPHNPVTRFRPNNGHESLSYEHYGTVMRRVAGWDHQAFDTNPVLGLFLLVLFCYLEASMGNFRNFRIHSNAIKILTEKYSDIVTLYGADLLAAWVDVEAQNWWRRAYFSTPDFHRDQLNSSSQLLSSSLGLVLQATKNPRASVLLILCESHRLNSAAIVSNWSSIQGDQTVIQSDDPSSPKSVGLGSTPSTSNIRQHIMHLQVQSQMLDKWHMSQPASNLPLSEPERDSHTIDRLSINIIHPLRFASHDAAMNFAYYVTARVMQCTGPLEQLEQRLPVEASTAYEAERWISILIGIATGLDWKECVRLNVYRVGLANLLLAGAMHCHSLEIGLWFQSWLERQVEDNDLEEGNFPLSQILDTLYLVNMERSNGWDVIALFQTEDDGGGSGKFGSYHSQDLRSLTVYGRSRATGELCVYTRMI
;
A
#
# COMPACT_ATOMS: atom_id res chain seq x y z
N MET A 1 -38.26 -53.90 -44.15
CA MET A 1 -38.01 -55.14 -43.39
C MET A 1 -38.00 -54.78 -41.92
N ILE A 2 -38.94 -55.35 -41.17
CA ILE A 2 -39.02 -55.29 -39.71
C ILE A 2 -38.01 -56.31 -39.16
N ASN A 3 -37.23 -55.95 -38.14
CA ASN A 3 -36.74 -56.87 -37.12
C ASN A 3 -36.09 -56.09 -35.95
N THR A 4 -36.72 -56.15 -34.79
CA THR A 4 -36.10 -56.06 -33.46
C THR A 4 -35.70 -57.48 -33.02
N PRO A 5 -34.64 -57.72 -32.21
CA PRO A 5 -34.82 -57.70 -30.74
C PRO A 5 -33.58 -57.38 -29.85
N ASN A 6 -33.92 -56.95 -28.62
CA ASN A 6 -33.36 -57.22 -27.28
C ASN A 6 -31.92 -56.88 -26.82
N HIS A 7 -31.90 -55.98 -25.81
CA HIS A 7 -31.29 -56.03 -24.47
C HIS A 7 -29.83 -56.52 -24.27
N ASN A 8 -28.95 -55.60 -23.82
CA ASN A 8 -28.37 -55.62 -22.47
C ASN A 8 -27.61 -54.31 -22.12
N ALA A 9 -27.58 -54.02 -20.82
CA ALA A 9 -27.25 -52.76 -20.14
C ALA A 9 -25.77 -52.34 -20.16
N LEU A 10 -25.53 -51.02 -20.09
CA LEU A 10 -24.70 -50.34 -19.06
C LEU A 10 -24.69 -48.82 -19.30
N ASP A 11 -25.36 -48.10 -18.40
CA ASP A 11 -25.36 -46.64 -18.29
C ASP A 11 -23.96 -46.11 -17.92
N ALA A 12 -23.51 -45.09 -18.64
CA ALA A 12 -22.41 -44.22 -18.24
C ALA A 12 -22.72 -42.77 -18.62
N HIS A 13 -23.49 -42.08 -17.78
CA HIS A 13 -23.52 -40.62 -17.72
C HIS A 13 -22.21 -40.10 -17.12
N HIS A 14 -21.29 -39.62 -17.95
CA HIS A 14 -20.23 -38.74 -17.47
C HIS A 14 -20.72 -37.29 -17.48
N HIS A 15 -21.26 -36.88 -16.34
CA HIS A 15 -21.39 -35.47 -15.97
C HIS A 15 -19.99 -34.86 -15.84
N VAL A 16 -19.66 -33.93 -16.74
CA VAL A 16 -18.57 -32.98 -16.54
C VAL A 16 -19.00 -32.01 -15.43
N PRO A 17 -18.25 -31.84 -14.33
CA PRO A 17 -18.63 -30.93 -13.26
C PRO A 17 -18.54 -29.47 -13.72
N SER A 18 -19.57 -28.67 -13.45
CA SER A 18 -19.60 -27.24 -13.78
C SER A 18 -18.57 -26.46 -12.95
N THR A 19 -18.00 -25.44 -13.58
CA THR A 19 -16.98 -24.51 -13.04
C THR A 19 -17.42 -23.77 -11.77
N ALA A 20 -18.71 -23.80 -11.41
CA ALA A 20 -19.27 -23.22 -10.19
C ALA A 20 -18.83 -23.93 -8.90
N ALA A 21 -18.54 -25.24 -8.95
CA ALA A 21 -18.05 -25.98 -7.78
C ALA A 21 -16.64 -25.54 -7.34
N LYS A 22 -15.85 -24.92 -8.23
CA LYS A 22 -14.51 -24.40 -7.90
C LYS A 22 -14.53 -23.05 -7.21
N ALA A 23 -15.55 -22.21 -7.44
CA ALA A 23 -15.70 -20.92 -6.75
C ALA A 23 -16.07 -21.11 -5.26
N PHE A 24 -16.88 -22.14 -4.95
CA PHE A 24 -17.20 -22.51 -3.56
C PHE A 24 -16.08 -23.30 -2.88
N ALA A 25 -15.29 -24.06 -3.65
CA ALA A 25 -14.07 -24.68 -3.14
C ALA A 25 -13.00 -23.66 -2.72
N VAL A 26 -13.00 -22.39 -3.18
CA VAL A 26 -12.03 -21.38 -2.66
C VAL A 26 -12.37 -20.92 -1.24
N LEU A 27 -13.64 -21.05 -0.82
CA LEU A 27 -14.05 -20.87 0.58
C LEU A 27 -13.97 -22.18 1.41
N GLU A 28 -13.92 -23.35 0.77
CA GLU A 28 -13.83 -24.67 1.43
C GLU A 28 -12.45 -25.38 1.33
N LEU A 29 -11.48 -24.89 0.55
CA LEU A 29 -10.13 -25.47 0.41
C LEU A 29 -9.16 -24.90 1.44
N HIS A 30 -9.47 -25.09 2.72
CA HIS A 30 -8.48 -25.57 3.68
C HIS A 30 -9.23 -26.15 4.88
N PRO A 31 -9.32 -27.49 4.99
CA PRO A 31 -9.71 -28.16 6.23
C PRO A 31 -8.77 -27.85 7.42
N GLY A 32 -7.70 -27.07 7.20
CA GLY A 32 -6.78 -26.55 8.21
C GLY A 32 -6.98 -25.07 8.58
N PHE A 33 -7.95 -24.35 8.01
CA PHE A 33 -8.20 -22.93 8.32
C PHE A 33 -8.89 -22.74 9.68
N PHE A 34 -9.80 -23.64 10.06
CA PHE A 34 -10.44 -23.61 11.38
C PHE A 34 -9.58 -24.24 12.50
N GLY A 35 -8.65 -25.13 12.16
CA GLY A 35 -7.82 -25.84 13.15
C GLY A 35 -6.71 -25.00 13.78
N ARG A 36 -6.19 -23.96 13.12
CA ARG A 36 -5.08 -23.13 13.63
C ARG A 36 -5.49 -21.79 14.26
N LEU A 37 -6.75 -21.38 14.11
CA LEU A 37 -7.30 -20.25 14.88
C LEU A 37 -7.73 -20.64 16.30
N ALA A 38 -7.85 -21.95 16.58
CA ALA A 38 -8.13 -22.49 17.91
C ALA A 38 -6.87 -22.70 18.79
N GLU A 39 -5.65 -22.52 18.24
CA GLU A 39 -4.38 -22.70 18.98
C GLU A 39 -3.72 -21.37 19.40
N ILE A 40 -4.39 -20.23 19.19
CA ILE A 40 -4.00 -18.99 19.88
C ILE A 40 -4.51 -19.11 21.31
N ASN A 41 -3.65 -19.58 22.21
CA ASN A 41 -3.88 -19.58 23.65
C ASN A 41 -4.28 -18.18 24.12
N PHE A 42 -5.55 -18.02 24.47
CA PHE A 42 -6.01 -16.93 25.33
C PHE A 42 -5.50 -17.21 26.76
N PRO A 43 -4.79 -16.29 27.43
CA PRO A 43 -4.55 -16.44 28.86
C PRO A 43 -5.89 -16.26 29.60
N ASP A 44 -6.39 -17.35 30.17
CA ASP A 44 -7.60 -17.38 31.01
C ASP A 44 -7.46 -16.41 32.19
N SER A 45 -8.42 -15.50 32.29
CA SER A 45 -8.63 -14.65 33.45
C SER A 45 -9.52 -15.35 34.48
N GLY A 46 -8.92 -15.87 35.54
CA GLY A 46 -9.41 -15.75 36.92
C GLY A 46 -10.24 -16.89 37.52
N GLY A 47 -9.75 -17.48 38.61
CA GLY A 47 -10.52 -18.31 39.54
C GLY A 47 -9.82 -18.49 40.89
N ILE A 48 -10.26 -17.71 41.88
CA ILE A 48 -9.86 -17.77 43.30
C ILE A 48 -10.62 -18.92 43.99
N ASN A 49 -9.92 -19.89 44.61
CA ASN A 49 -10.08 -20.30 46.03
C ASN A 49 -9.35 -21.61 46.42
N ASP A 50 -8.74 -21.55 47.61
CA ASP A 50 -8.48 -22.60 48.62
C ASP A 50 -7.67 -23.87 48.31
N ARG A 51 -6.42 -23.89 48.82
CA ARG A 51 -5.99 -24.74 49.96
C ARG A 51 -4.53 -24.49 50.34
N SER A 52 -4.27 -24.49 51.65
CA SER A 52 -2.99 -24.28 52.34
C SER A 52 -2.30 -25.63 52.65
N PRO A 53 -1.23 -25.65 53.47
CA PRO A 53 0.20 -25.62 53.14
C PRO A 53 0.89 -27.00 53.30
N ASP A 54 2.09 -27.18 52.74
CA ASP A 54 3.22 -27.96 53.31
C ASP A 54 4.19 -28.38 52.19
N ASP A 55 5.45 -28.60 52.59
CA ASP A 55 6.58 -29.14 51.84
C ASP A 55 7.28 -28.21 50.83
N LEU A 56 8.32 -27.51 51.32
CA LEU A 56 9.72 -27.95 51.16
C LEU A 56 10.71 -26.85 51.63
N SER A 57 11.46 -27.16 52.68
CA SER A 57 12.70 -26.51 53.12
C SER A 57 13.93 -27.28 52.56
N PRO A 58 15.19 -26.84 52.72
CA PRO A 58 15.76 -25.48 52.58
C PRO A 58 17.17 -25.43 51.90
N THR A 59 17.59 -24.22 51.47
CA THR A 59 18.97 -23.62 51.51
C THR A 59 20.14 -24.23 50.70
N PRO A 60 21.31 -23.57 50.52
CA PRO A 60 21.80 -22.25 51.05
C PRO A 60 22.31 -21.25 49.96
N LEU A 61 22.16 -19.93 50.13
CA LEU A 61 23.09 -18.95 50.74
C LEU A 61 24.47 -18.84 50.07
N GLU A 62 24.73 -17.70 49.41
CA GLU A 62 25.98 -16.95 49.55
C GLU A 62 25.76 -15.46 49.26
N ASP A 63 26.61 -14.65 49.86
CA ASP A 63 26.32 -13.37 50.53
C ASP A 63 27.25 -12.25 50.00
N TYR A 64 26.98 -11.02 50.43
CA TYR A 64 27.82 -9.80 50.39
C TYR A 64 27.77 -8.81 49.20
N SER A 65 26.91 -7.80 49.39
CA SER A 65 27.25 -6.39 49.69
C SER A 65 28.38 -5.68 48.92
N GLN A 66 28.10 -4.49 48.35
CA GLN A 66 28.53 -3.17 48.86
C GLN A 66 28.37 -2.04 47.80
N HIS A 67 27.68 -0.96 48.21
CA HIS A 67 27.77 0.40 47.64
C HIS A 67 28.96 1.14 48.31
N PRO A 68 29.56 2.21 47.70
CA PRO A 68 29.09 3.57 48.02
C PRO A 68 29.29 4.69 46.95
N GLU A 69 28.37 5.66 47.03
CA GLU A 69 28.40 7.13 46.90
C GLU A 69 29.49 7.98 46.17
N ALA A 70 28.94 8.95 45.40
CA ALA A 70 29.18 10.42 45.36
C ALA A 70 30.32 11.08 44.55
N ARG A 71 29.94 12.03 43.67
CA ARG A 71 30.35 13.47 43.70
C ARG A 71 29.63 14.36 42.68
N GLU A 72 29.50 15.64 43.05
CA GLU A 72 28.66 16.72 42.52
C GLU A 72 29.29 17.57 41.38
N SER A 73 28.44 18.01 40.41
CA SER A 73 28.25 19.36 39.79
C SER A 73 29.40 20.14 39.09
N PRO A 74 29.18 21.22 38.29
CA PRO A 74 27.95 21.81 37.69
C PRO A 74 28.05 22.26 36.19
N GLY A 75 26.91 22.65 35.60
CA GLY A 75 26.80 23.83 34.72
C GLY A 75 26.54 23.61 33.22
N TYR A 76 25.31 23.84 32.77
CA TYR A 76 24.93 24.89 31.79
C TYR A 76 23.42 24.76 31.51
N GLU A 77 22.67 25.81 31.82
CA GLU A 77 21.30 25.99 31.37
C GLU A 77 21.30 26.25 29.86
N ASP A 78 20.48 25.54 29.09
CA ASP A 78 20.00 26.04 27.82
C ASP A 78 18.49 25.77 27.67
N TYR A 79 17.77 26.85 27.45
CA TYR A 79 16.32 26.92 27.35
C TYR A 79 15.89 26.43 25.97
N GLY A 80 15.15 25.33 25.88
CA GLY A 80 14.59 24.92 24.59
C GLY A 80 13.91 23.56 24.53
N SER A 81 12.97 23.22 25.41
CA SER A 81 12.04 22.11 25.13
C SER A 81 10.72 22.20 25.92
N ILE A 82 9.99 23.30 25.76
CA ILE A 82 8.61 23.36 26.21
C ILE A 82 7.82 23.94 25.05
N LEU A 83 7.24 23.07 24.20
CA LEU A 83 6.03 23.32 23.39
C LEU A 83 5.78 22.18 22.35
N THR A 84 5.69 20.91 22.75
CA THR A 84 5.10 19.83 21.90
C THR A 84 4.45 18.69 22.69
N THR A 85 4.52 18.69 24.02
CA THR A 85 3.98 17.61 24.88
C THR A 85 2.44 17.61 24.99
N GLY A 86 1.76 18.72 24.68
CA GLY A 86 0.31 18.88 24.87
C GLY A 86 -0.55 17.98 23.99
N THR A 87 -0.23 17.86 22.69
CA THR A 87 -1.10 17.16 21.73
C THR A 87 -1.02 15.64 21.87
N LEU A 88 0.16 15.08 22.16
CA LEU A 88 0.31 13.64 22.45
C LEU A 88 -0.15 13.27 23.85
N SER A 89 0.12 14.09 24.86
CA SER A 89 -0.42 13.85 26.19
C SER A 89 -1.95 13.80 26.16
N HIS A 90 -2.58 14.67 25.36
CA HIS A 90 -4.04 14.65 25.14
C HIS A 90 -4.52 13.39 24.39
N LYS A 91 -3.85 12.97 23.30
CA LYS A 91 -4.18 11.70 22.58
C LYS A 91 -4.01 10.46 23.48
N LEU A 92 -2.92 10.40 24.26
CA LEU A 92 -2.63 9.30 25.20
C LEU A 92 -3.57 9.28 26.41
N ASN A 93 -4.00 10.45 26.90
CA ASN A 93 -5.00 10.58 27.98
C ASN A 93 -6.43 10.30 27.50
N LEU A 94 -6.78 10.60 26.24
CA LEU A 94 -8.02 10.08 25.64
C LEU A 94 -7.97 8.56 25.54
N ASN A 95 -6.84 7.98 25.14
CA ASN A 95 -6.67 6.52 24.98
C ASN A 95 -6.85 5.75 26.29
N SER A 96 -6.27 6.21 27.41
CA SER A 96 -6.39 5.53 28.70
C SER A 96 -7.83 5.55 29.25
N ASN A 97 -8.58 6.62 28.96
CA ASN A 97 -9.98 6.77 29.36
C ASN A 97 -10.94 6.00 28.44
N ILE A 98 -10.69 5.97 27.12
CA ILE A 98 -11.54 5.26 26.14
C ILE A 98 -11.37 3.74 26.28
N SER A 99 -10.13 3.22 26.35
CA SER A 99 -9.88 1.78 26.48
C SER A 99 -10.45 1.19 27.79
N ARG A 100 -10.32 1.89 28.93
CA ARG A 100 -10.94 1.45 30.21
C ARG A 100 -12.47 1.59 30.23
N SER A 101 -13.04 2.44 29.37
CA SER A 101 -14.50 2.63 29.29
C SER A 101 -15.20 1.65 28.37
N LEU A 102 -14.50 1.10 27.36
CA LEU A 102 -15.05 0.14 26.39
C LEU A 102 -15.16 -1.27 26.99
N GLU A 103 -14.27 -1.65 27.90
CA GLU A 103 -14.32 -2.94 28.62
C GLU A 103 -15.54 -3.07 29.58
N ARG A 104 -16.32 -1.99 29.77
CA ARG A 104 -17.39 -1.90 30.78
C ARG A 104 -18.74 -1.40 30.27
N ARG A 105 -18.95 -1.30 28.94
CA ARG A 105 -20.16 -0.71 28.33
C ARG A 105 -21.09 -1.74 27.66
N ASP A 106 -22.37 -1.39 27.64
CA ASP A 106 -23.45 -2.03 26.88
C ASP A 106 -23.20 -1.98 25.36
N ASN A 107 -23.67 -3.00 24.63
CA ASN A 107 -23.44 -3.20 23.20
C ASN A 107 -23.92 -2.00 22.36
N ASP A 108 -25.05 -1.41 22.73
CA ASP A 108 -25.62 -0.24 22.04
C ASP A 108 -24.69 0.99 22.12
N SER A 109 -23.99 1.14 23.24
CA SER A 109 -23.02 2.24 23.42
C SER A 109 -21.77 2.05 22.54
N LEU A 110 -21.37 0.80 22.32
CA LEU A 110 -20.25 0.46 21.44
C LEU A 110 -20.62 0.73 19.97
N ILE A 111 -21.80 0.26 19.54
CA ILE A 111 -22.33 0.51 18.20
C ILE A 111 -22.41 2.01 17.94
N ALA A 112 -22.95 2.80 18.87
CA ALA A 112 -23.05 4.25 18.73
C ALA A 112 -21.67 4.92 18.59
N PHE A 113 -20.69 4.48 19.39
CA PHE A 113 -19.32 5.02 19.35
C PHE A 113 -18.64 4.77 17.99
N TYR A 114 -18.70 3.54 17.48
CA TYR A 114 -18.06 3.21 16.21
C TYR A 114 -18.84 3.73 15.00
N THR A 115 -20.17 3.88 15.10
CA THR A 115 -20.97 4.56 14.07
C THR A 115 -20.60 6.05 13.98
N HIS A 116 -20.39 6.72 15.11
CA HIS A 116 -19.87 8.09 15.10
C HIS A 116 -18.47 8.17 14.47
N THR A 117 -17.62 7.20 14.81
CA THR A 117 -16.27 7.07 14.23
C THR A 117 -16.32 6.86 12.73
N TRP A 118 -17.18 5.97 12.24
CA TRP A 118 -17.42 5.73 10.83
C TRP A 118 -17.71 7.03 10.08
N ALA A 119 -18.73 7.78 10.53
CA ALA A 119 -19.16 9.02 9.92
C ALA A 119 -18.07 10.11 9.94
N LYS A 120 -17.29 10.19 11.03
CA LYS A 120 -16.29 11.24 11.22
C LYS A 120 -14.94 10.94 10.55
N HIS A 121 -14.56 9.67 10.46
CA HIS A 121 -13.19 9.27 10.16
C HIS A 121 -13.06 8.35 8.95
N CYS A 122 -13.98 7.41 8.75
CA CYS A 122 -13.91 6.49 7.62
C CYS A 122 -14.59 7.07 6.38
N LEU A 123 -15.85 7.49 6.53
CA LEU A 123 -16.70 7.92 5.42
C LEU A 123 -16.13 9.09 4.59
N PRO A 124 -15.48 10.12 5.19
CA PRO A 124 -14.84 11.19 4.42
C PRO A 124 -13.60 10.74 3.65
N ALA A 125 -12.93 9.66 4.06
CA ALA A 125 -11.72 9.15 3.41
C ALA A 125 -12.03 8.09 2.33
N LEU A 126 -13.16 7.38 2.47
CA LEU A 126 -13.65 6.38 1.53
C LEU A 126 -14.15 7.00 0.21
N HIS A 127 -14.45 6.14 -0.76
CA HIS A 127 -15.13 6.55 -1.98
C HIS A 127 -16.53 7.13 -1.66
N THR A 128 -16.94 8.18 -2.37
CA THR A 128 -18.19 8.93 -2.08
C THR A 128 -19.44 8.06 -2.19
N THR A 129 -19.40 6.96 -2.95
CA THR A 129 -20.50 5.98 -3.06
C THR A 129 -20.99 5.46 -1.71
N PHE A 130 -20.10 5.32 -0.72
CA PHE A 130 -20.45 4.82 0.61
C PHE A 130 -21.37 5.77 1.38
N GLN A 131 -21.41 7.06 1.02
CA GLN A 131 -22.33 8.04 1.63
C GLN A 131 -23.79 7.79 1.23
N TYR A 132 -24.02 7.21 0.06
CA TYR A 132 -25.36 7.00 -0.50
C TYR A 132 -25.85 5.56 -0.31
N LEU A 133 -24.93 4.59 -0.37
CA LEU A 133 -25.28 3.17 -0.29
C LEU A 133 -25.51 2.68 1.13
N GLU A 134 -24.84 3.25 2.13
CA GLU A 134 -25.05 2.86 3.53
C GLU A 134 -26.50 3.06 3.98
N PRO A 135 -27.16 4.22 3.75
CA PRO A 135 -28.57 4.38 4.07
C PRO A 135 -29.49 3.47 3.24
N ALA A 136 -29.08 3.14 2.01
CA ALA A 136 -29.89 2.34 1.08
C ALA A 136 -30.04 0.88 1.51
N PHE A 137 -29.11 0.33 2.29
CA PHE A 137 -29.19 -1.04 2.80
C PHE A 137 -30.00 -1.17 4.10
N GLY A 138 -30.44 -0.06 4.69
CA GLY A 138 -31.23 -0.06 5.92
C GLY A 138 -30.49 -0.64 7.14
N PRO A 139 -31.19 -0.93 8.25
CA PRO A 139 -30.58 -1.45 9.48
C PRO A 139 -30.22 -2.93 9.31
N SER A 140 -29.12 -3.19 8.61
CA SER A 140 -28.62 -4.53 8.35
C SER A 140 -27.48 -4.87 9.33
N PRO A 141 -27.63 -5.90 10.19
CA PRO A 141 -26.61 -6.25 11.18
C PRO A 141 -25.24 -6.56 10.56
N VAL A 142 -25.21 -7.14 9.35
CA VAL A 142 -23.95 -7.44 8.64
C VAL A 142 -23.26 -6.15 8.15
N VAL A 143 -24.04 -5.13 7.76
CA VAL A 143 -23.52 -3.81 7.38
C VAL A 143 -23.00 -3.08 8.62
N THR A 144 -23.74 -3.11 9.73
CA THR A 144 -23.30 -2.53 11.00
C THR A 144 -21.98 -3.14 11.48
N ASP A 145 -21.86 -4.47 11.46
CA ASP A 145 -20.64 -5.15 11.91
C ASP A 145 -19.42 -4.80 11.05
N ILE A 146 -19.55 -4.74 9.72
CA ILE A 146 -18.41 -4.38 8.86
C ILE A 146 -18.02 -2.90 9.02
N MET A 147 -18.98 -2.01 9.27
CA MET A 147 -18.71 -0.60 9.58
C MET A 147 -17.96 -0.46 10.90
N ILE A 148 -18.36 -1.20 11.94
CA ILE A 148 -17.66 -1.24 13.23
C ILE A 148 -16.24 -1.76 13.02
N SER A 149 -16.10 -2.85 12.28
CA SER A 149 -14.81 -3.46 11.97
C SER A 149 -13.84 -2.44 11.33
N LEU A 150 -14.25 -1.78 10.24
CA LEU A 150 -13.39 -0.80 9.58
C LEU A 150 -13.11 0.45 10.45
N SER A 151 -14.09 0.88 11.25
CA SER A 151 -13.93 2.00 12.17
C SER A 151 -12.95 1.69 13.29
N ALA A 152 -13.02 0.49 13.86
CA ALA A 152 -12.10 0.00 14.87
C ALA A 152 -10.69 -0.16 14.28
N CYS A 153 -10.55 -0.69 13.05
CA CYS A 153 -9.28 -0.72 12.33
C CYS A 153 -8.69 0.70 12.18
N CYS A 154 -9.49 1.66 11.73
CA CYS A 154 -9.06 3.05 11.56
C CYS A 154 -8.58 3.67 12.89
N LEU A 155 -9.35 3.51 13.97
CA LEU A 155 -8.95 4.04 15.29
C LEU A 155 -7.71 3.35 15.84
N SER A 156 -7.58 2.03 15.64
CA SER A 156 -6.39 1.29 16.07
C SER A 156 -5.12 1.95 15.58
N ARG A 157 -5.12 2.33 14.31
CA ARG A 157 -3.94 2.91 13.65
C ARG A 157 -3.76 4.40 13.95
N ARG A 158 -4.86 5.15 14.11
CA ARG A 158 -4.81 6.60 14.42
C ARG A 158 -4.49 6.93 15.87
N LEU A 159 -4.70 5.99 16.79
CA LEU A 159 -4.50 6.15 18.22
C LEU A 159 -3.36 5.25 18.73
N PRO A 160 -2.09 5.52 18.34
CA PRO A 160 -0.98 4.66 18.69
C PRO A 160 -0.83 4.46 20.20
N GLN A 161 -0.46 3.24 20.59
CA GLN A 161 -0.04 2.88 21.93
C GLN A 161 1.48 2.86 22.02
N ARG A 162 2.04 3.39 23.11
CA ARG A 162 3.48 3.31 23.38
C ARG A 162 3.85 1.88 23.78
N LYS A 163 4.92 1.34 23.20
CA LYS A 163 5.48 0.04 23.59
C LYS A 163 6.20 0.17 24.93
N VAL A 164 5.95 -0.78 25.83
CA VAL A 164 6.53 -0.82 27.18
C VAL A 164 8.03 -1.08 27.14
N SER A 165 8.51 -1.87 26.19
CA SER A 165 9.93 -2.05 25.87
C SER A 165 10.21 -1.48 24.48
N SER A 166 10.93 -0.36 24.42
CA SER A 166 11.42 0.17 23.14
C SER A 166 12.83 0.70 23.30
N SER A 167 13.69 0.39 22.32
CA SER A 167 15.04 0.96 22.22
C SER A 167 14.93 2.49 22.09
N PRO A 168 15.78 3.27 22.80
CA PRO A 168 15.69 4.72 22.79
C PRO A 168 16.04 5.36 21.43
N HIS A 169 16.55 4.62 20.45
CA HIS A 169 17.16 5.23 19.26
C HIS A 169 16.26 5.47 18.04
N ASN A 170 15.00 4.98 18.01
CA ASN A 170 14.08 5.28 16.90
C ASN A 170 12.66 5.59 17.41
N PRO A 171 12.12 6.82 17.22
CA PRO A 171 10.80 7.20 17.72
C PRO A 171 9.66 6.38 17.11
N VAL A 172 9.81 5.86 15.88
CA VAL A 172 8.77 5.09 15.18
C VAL A 172 8.65 3.66 15.73
N THR A 173 9.72 3.08 16.24
CA THR A 173 9.66 1.74 16.87
C THR A 173 9.01 1.75 18.24
N ARG A 174 8.83 2.93 18.85
CA ARG A 174 8.21 3.12 20.19
C ARG A 174 6.70 2.99 20.19
N PHE A 175 6.05 2.96 19.02
CA PHE A 175 4.60 2.92 18.92
C PHE A 175 4.11 1.65 18.21
N ARG A 176 2.91 1.23 18.57
CA ARG A 176 2.15 0.17 17.89
C ARG A 176 0.68 0.61 17.74
N PRO A 177 -0.07 0.00 16.82
CA PRO A 177 -1.52 0.18 16.78
C PRO A 177 -2.19 -0.16 18.12
N ASN A 178 -3.35 0.41 18.40
CA ASN A 178 -4.09 0.15 19.62
C ASN A 178 -4.68 -1.25 19.61
N ASN A 179 -4.15 -2.12 20.46
CA ASN A 179 -4.54 -3.54 20.51
C ASN A 179 -6.04 -3.75 20.80
N GLY A 180 -6.67 -2.86 21.58
CA GLY A 180 -8.10 -3.01 21.91
C GLY A 180 -8.99 -2.76 20.69
N HIS A 181 -8.71 -1.69 19.95
CA HIS A 181 -9.42 -1.41 18.69
C HIS A 181 -9.07 -2.42 17.59
N GLU A 182 -7.82 -2.89 17.52
CA GLU A 182 -7.40 -3.94 16.59
C GLU A 182 -8.16 -5.25 16.85
N SER A 183 -8.20 -5.71 18.10
CA SER A 183 -8.89 -6.96 18.48
C SER A 183 -10.38 -6.89 18.12
N LEU A 184 -11.05 -5.80 18.48
CA LEU A 184 -12.46 -5.59 18.16
C LEU A 184 -12.72 -5.53 16.65
N SER A 185 -11.82 -4.90 15.88
CA SER A 185 -11.90 -4.89 14.43
C SER A 185 -11.99 -6.31 13.87
N TYR A 186 -11.13 -7.21 14.35
CA TYR A 186 -11.08 -8.60 13.89
C TYR A 186 -12.27 -9.45 14.37
N GLU A 187 -12.79 -9.18 15.57
CA GLU A 187 -13.99 -9.85 16.07
C GLU A 187 -15.21 -9.58 15.18
N HIS A 188 -15.47 -8.31 14.85
CA HIS A 188 -16.57 -7.95 13.95
C HIS A 188 -16.28 -8.42 12.51
N TYR A 189 -15.04 -8.31 12.02
CA TYR A 189 -14.64 -8.85 10.71
C TYR A 189 -14.97 -10.35 10.60
N GLY A 190 -14.57 -11.14 11.59
CA GLY A 190 -14.84 -12.58 11.65
C GLY A 190 -16.33 -12.90 11.75
N THR A 191 -17.11 -12.05 12.40
CA THR A 191 -18.58 -12.18 12.46
C THR A 191 -19.23 -11.94 11.10
N VAL A 192 -18.82 -10.90 10.37
CA VAL A 192 -19.29 -10.63 9.01
C VAL A 192 -18.91 -11.79 8.08
N MET A 193 -17.64 -12.23 8.12
CA MET A 193 -17.15 -13.36 7.32
C MET A 193 -17.97 -14.63 7.55
N ARG A 194 -18.27 -14.99 8.80
CA ARG A 194 -19.10 -16.16 9.13
C ARG A 194 -20.53 -16.03 8.58
N ARG A 195 -21.13 -14.84 8.65
CA ARG A 195 -22.48 -14.60 8.11
C ARG A 195 -22.50 -14.70 6.59
N VAL A 196 -21.53 -14.08 5.91
CA VAL A 196 -21.42 -14.11 4.45
C VAL A 196 -21.09 -15.53 3.95
N ALA A 197 -20.26 -16.28 4.66
CA ALA A 197 -19.97 -17.67 4.34
C ALA A 197 -21.20 -18.58 4.46
N GLY A 198 -22.18 -18.19 5.29
CA GLY A 198 -23.48 -18.88 5.40
C GLY A 198 -24.49 -18.50 4.31
N TRP A 199 -24.16 -17.61 3.38
CA TRP A 199 -25.06 -17.24 2.28
C TRP A 199 -25.08 -18.34 1.20
N ASP A 200 -26.29 -18.76 0.82
CA ASP A 200 -26.49 -19.63 -0.32
C ASP A 200 -26.51 -18.86 -1.65
N HIS A 201 -26.64 -19.58 -2.76
CA HIS A 201 -26.73 -18.96 -4.08
C HIS A 201 -27.92 -17.99 -4.19
N GLN A 202 -29.05 -18.32 -3.55
CA GLN A 202 -30.27 -17.52 -3.62
C GLN A 202 -30.10 -16.18 -2.89
N ALA A 203 -29.38 -16.15 -1.78
CA ALA A 203 -29.05 -14.93 -1.04
C ALA A 203 -28.22 -13.95 -1.90
N PHE A 204 -27.23 -14.45 -2.63
CA PHE A 204 -26.44 -13.63 -3.57
C PHE A 204 -27.22 -13.23 -4.81
N ASP A 205 -28.04 -14.11 -5.37
CA ASP A 205 -28.90 -13.78 -6.53
C ASP A 205 -29.90 -12.68 -6.17
N THR A 206 -30.36 -12.64 -4.92
CA THR A 206 -31.31 -11.62 -4.43
C THR A 206 -30.62 -10.29 -4.14
N ASN A 207 -29.34 -10.30 -3.72
CA ASN A 207 -28.64 -9.09 -3.26
C ASN A 207 -27.18 -8.98 -3.78
N PRO A 208 -26.93 -9.00 -5.09
CA PRO A 208 -25.57 -8.99 -5.63
C PRO A 208 -24.81 -7.68 -5.32
N VAL A 209 -25.53 -6.55 -5.24
CA VAL A 209 -24.94 -5.24 -4.91
C VAL A 209 -24.50 -5.17 -3.44
N LEU A 210 -25.26 -5.76 -2.52
CA LEU A 210 -24.84 -5.88 -1.11
C LEU A 210 -23.62 -6.79 -0.98
N GLY A 211 -23.61 -7.91 -1.71
CA GLY A 211 -22.43 -8.78 -1.78
C GLY A 211 -21.19 -8.03 -2.25
N LEU A 212 -21.32 -7.25 -3.33
CA LEU A 212 -20.25 -6.38 -3.82
C LEU A 212 -19.82 -5.36 -2.76
N PHE A 213 -20.76 -4.66 -2.13
CA PHE A 213 -20.48 -3.69 -1.06
C PHE A 213 -19.64 -4.28 0.07
N LEU A 214 -20.02 -5.46 0.57
CA LEU A 214 -19.29 -6.15 1.65
C LEU A 214 -17.88 -6.55 1.20
N LEU A 215 -17.74 -7.09 -0.01
CA LEU A 215 -16.43 -7.47 -0.57
C LEU A 215 -15.49 -6.27 -0.71
N VAL A 216 -16.01 -5.12 -1.17
CA VAL A 216 -15.19 -3.89 -1.27
C VAL A 216 -14.74 -3.41 0.11
N LEU A 217 -15.60 -3.48 1.13
CA LEU A 217 -15.20 -3.13 2.51
C LEU A 217 -14.17 -4.10 3.08
N PHE A 218 -14.27 -5.40 2.76
CA PHE A 218 -13.21 -6.35 3.10
C PHE A 218 -11.89 -6.00 2.43
N CYS A 219 -11.90 -5.59 1.15
CA CYS A 219 -10.71 -5.08 0.47
C CYS A 219 -10.10 -3.86 1.20
N TYR A 220 -10.90 -2.87 1.62
CA TYR A 220 -10.41 -1.74 2.40
C TYR A 220 -9.78 -2.15 3.74
N LEU A 221 -10.38 -3.12 4.44
CA LEU A 221 -9.86 -3.60 5.71
C LEU A 221 -8.53 -4.34 5.54
N GLU A 222 -8.47 -5.30 4.61
CA GLU A 222 -7.24 -6.05 4.34
C GLU A 222 -6.13 -5.15 3.80
N ALA A 223 -6.46 -4.17 2.95
CA ALA A 223 -5.51 -3.16 2.50
C ALA A 223 -4.98 -2.33 3.69
N SER A 224 -5.85 -1.91 4.61
CA SER A 224 -5.44 -1.13 5.80
C SER A 224 -4.47 -1.91 6.70
N MET A 225 -4.70 -3.21 6.81
CA MET A 225 -3.85 -4.12 7.55
C MET A 225 -2.65 -4.62 6.74
N GLY A 226 -2.47 -4.17 5.48
CA GLY A 226 -1.38 -4.61 4.62
C GLY A 226 -1.37 -6.12 4.36
N ASN A 227 -2.53 -6.77 4.40
CA ASN A 227 -2.67 -8.20 4.19
C ASN A 227 -2.97 -8.49 2.72
N PHE A 228 -1.92 -8.45 1.90
CA PHE A 228 -2.05 -8.57 0.44
C PHE A 228 -2.64 -9.91 0.00
N ARG A 229 -2.37 -10.99 0.76
CA ARG A 229 -2.91 -12.32 0.47
C ARG A 229 -4.43 -12.36 0.59
N ASN A 230 -4.99 -11.95 1.73
CA ASN A 230 -6.43 -11.96 1.93
C ASN A 230 -7.13 -10.91 1.07
N PHE A 231 -6.50 -9.76 0.86
CA PHE A 231 -6.97 -8.76 -0.09
C PHE A 231 -7.25 -9.39 -1.47
N ARG A 232 -6.31 -10.20 -1.98
CA ARG A 232 -6.43 -10.86 -3.28
C ARG A 232 -7.58 -11.87 -3.33
N ILE A 233 -7.91 -12.53 -2.22
CA ILE A 233 -9.07 -13.43 -2.13
C ILE A 233 -10.36 -12.64 -2.38
N HIS A 234 -10.54 -11.53 -1.67
CA HIS A 234 -11.74 -10.67 -1.81
C HIS A 234 -11.81 -10.00 -3.18
N SER A 235 -10.69 -9.48 -3.68
CA SER A 235 -10.60 -8.89 -5.03
C SER A 235 -10.95 -9.90 -6.12
N ASN A 236 -10.47 -11.15 -6.01
CA ASN A 236 -10.86 -12.20 -6.95
C ASN A 236 -12.34 -12.57 -6.83
N ALA A 237 -12.90 -12.57 -5.62
CA ALA A 237 -14.34 -12.78 -5.43
C ALA A 237 -15.18 -11.68 -6.10
N ILE A 238 -14.71 -10.42 -6.07
CA ILE A 238 -15.35 -9.30 -6.80
C ILE A 238 -15.33 -9.56 -8.31
N LYS A 239 -14.21 -10.04 -8.87
CA LYS A 239 -14.12 -10.39 -10.31
C LYS A 239 -15.16 -11.45 -10.67
N ILE A 240 -15.23 -12.54 -9.91
CA ILE A 240 -16.20 -13.62 -10.12
C ILE A 240 -17.64 -13.11 -10.00
N LEU A 241 -17.94 -12.29 -8.99
CA LEU A 241 -19.26 -11.70 -8.78
C LEU A 241 -19.64 -10.78 -9.95
N THR A 242 -18.71 -9.96 -10.42
CA THR A 242 -18.92 -9.03 -11.54
C THR A 242 -19.17 -9.77 -12.84
N GLU A 243 -18.48 -10.88 -13.09
CA GLU A 243 -18.72 -11.74 -14.25
C GLU A 243 -20.10 -12.42 -14.18
N LYS A 244 -20.49 -12.90 -12.99
CA LYS A 244 -21.77 -13.62 -12.81
C LYS A 244 -22.99 -12.69 -12.89
N TYR A 245 -22.89 -11.48 -12.35
CA TYR A 245 -24.00 -10.52 -12.24
C TYR A 245 -23.73 -9.22 -13.02
N SER A 246 -23.08 -9.34 -14.19
CA SER A 246 -22.58 -8.21 -14.98
C SER A 246 -23.64 -7.13 -15.22
N ASP A 247 -24.87 -7.50 -15.58
CA ASP A 247 -25.95 -6.55 -15.88
C ASP A 247 -26.34 -5.72 -14.64
N ILE A 248 -26.56 -6.40 -13.51
CA ILE A 248 -27.00 -5.76 -12.26
C ILE A 248 -25.87 -4.93 -11.66
N VAL A 249 -24.65 -5.47 -11.63
CA VAL A 249 -23.47 -4.78 -11.09
C VAL A 249 -23.08 -3.58 -11.93
N THR A 250 -23.18 -3.66 -13.25
CA THR A 250 -22.90 -2.52 -14.14
C THR A 250 -23.97 -1.43 -13.98
N LEU A 251 -25.23 -1.79 -13.74
CA LEU A 251 -26.31 -0.82 -13.60
C LEU A 251 -26.35 -0.15 -12.21
N TYR A 252 -26.15 -0.93 -11.14
CA TYR A 252 -26.38 -0.47 -9.76
C TYR A 252 -25.13 -0.52 -8.87
N GLY A 253 -24.05 -1.16 -9.32
CA GLY A 253 -22.81 -1.34 -8.56
C GLY A 253 -21.58 -0.65 -9.15
N ALA A 254 -21.74 0.14 -10.21
CA ALA A 254 -20.60 0.67 -10.96
C ALA A 254 -19.71 1.64 -10.14
N ASP A 255 -20.31 2.41 -9.23
CA ASP A 255 -19.53 3.25 -8.29
C ASP A 255 -18.82 2.43 -7.20
N LEU A 256 -19.35 1.25 -6.83
CA LEU A 256 -18.64 0.32 -5.97
C LEU A 256 -17.47 -0.35 -6.70
N LEU A 257 -17.63 -0.63 -8.00
CA LEU A 257 -16.51 -1.09 -8.82
C LEU A 257 -15.42 -0.02 -8.93
N ALA A 258 -15.78 1.27 -9.04
CA ALA A 258 -14.80 2.34 -8.97
C ALA A 258 -14.10 2.40 -7.61
N ALA A 259 -14.83 2.25 -6.50
CA ALA A 259 -14.26 2.17 -5.17
C ALA A 259 -13.31 0.97 -4.99
N TRP A 260 -13.67 -0.20 -5.54
CA TRP A 260 -12.82 -1.37 -5.58
C TRP A 260 -11.54 -1.10 -6.36
N VAL A 261 -11.64 -0.48 -7.53
CA VAL A 261 -10.49 -0.13 -8.37
C VAL A 261 -9.54 0.81 -7.63
N ASP A 262 -10.06 1.78 -6.88
CA ASP A 262 -9.23 2.67 -6.07
C ASP A 262 -8.41 1.91 -5.02
N VAL A 263 -9.03 0.97 -4.29
CA VAL A 263 -8.32 0.18 -3.27
C VAL A 263 -7.41 -0.88 -3.88
N GLU A 264 -7.77 -1.45 -5.04
CA GLU A 264 -6.90 -2.34 -5.83
C GLU A 264 -5.63 -1.59 -6.27
N ALA A 265 -5.79 -0.38 -6.81
CA ALA A 265 -4.68 0.47 -7.22
C ALA A 265 -3.79 0.85 -6.03
N GLN A 266 -4.39 1.23 -4.88
CA GLN A 266 -3.64 1.49 -3.65
C GLN A 266 -2.83 0.26 -3.20
N ASN A 267 -3.47 -0.91 -3.18
CA ASN A 267 -2.86 -2.14 -2.73
C ASN A 267 -1.73 -2.59 -3.65
N TRP A 268 -1.93 -2.48 -4.98
CA TRP A 268 -0.88 -2.72 -5.96
C TRP A 268 0.29 -1.75 -5.79
N TRP A 269 0.02 -0.45 -5.66
CA TRP A 269 1.05 0.58 -5.51
C TRP A 269 1.96 0.32 -4.31
N ARG A 270 1.35 -0.03 -3.16
CA ARG A 270 2.11 -0.35 -1.94
C ARG A 270 2.99 -1.58 -2.09
N ARG A 271 2.59 -2.54 -2.92
CA ARG A 271 3.39 -3.73 -3.20
C ARG A 271 4.51 -3.43 -4.19
N ALA A 272 4.29 -2.56 -5.17
CA ALA A 272 5.24 -2.32 -6.27
C ALA A 272 6.64 -1.84 -5.83
N TYR A 273 6.73 -0.97 -4.82
CA TYR A 273 8.01 -0.44 -4.31
C TYR A 273 8.73 -1.38 -3.34
N PHE A 274 8.04 -2.44 -2.90
CA PHE A 274 8.55 -3.40 -1.91
C PHE A 274 8.23 -4.82 -2.37
N SER A 275 8.44 -5.07 -3.66
CA SER A 275 8.33 -6.38 -4.27
C SER A 275 9.69 -6.80 -4.84
N THR A 276 9.78 -8.04 -5.31
CA THR A 276 10.94 -8.54 -6.03
C THR A 276 10.92 -8.14 -7.51
N PRO A 277 12.04 -8.25 -8.24
CA PRO A 277 12.04 -8.09 -9.69
C PRO A 277 11.09 -9.07 -10.39
N ASP A 278 10.96 -10.30 -9.88
CA ASP A 278 10.09 -11.34 -10.48
C ASP A 278 8.61 -10.95 -10.41
N PHE A 279 8.17 -10.28 -9.35
CA PHE A 279 6.82 -9.73 -9.28
C PHE A 279 6.50 -8.82 -10.49
N HIS A 280 7.46 -8.01 -10.93
CA HIS A 280 7.31 -7.13 -12.09
C HIS A 280 7.41 -7.87 -13.42
N ARG A 281 8.10 -9.02 -13.47
CA ARG A 281 8.21 -9.90 -14.65
C ARG A 281 6.98 -10.79 -14.85
N ASP A 282 6.46 -11.40 -13.80
CA ASP A 282 5.33 -12.34 -13.88
C ASP A 282 4.02 -11.64 -14.26
N GLN A 283 3.89 -10.36 -13.92
CA GLN A 283 2.81 -9.50 -14.41
C GLN A 283 2.95 -9.10 -15.89
N LEU A 284 4.08 -9.40 -16.54
CA LEU A 284 4.24 -9.29 -18.00
C LEU A 284 3.69 -10.52 -18.74
N ASN A 285 3.92 -11.70 -18.17
CA ASN A 285 3.58 -12.99 -18.77
C ASN A 285 2.11 -13.36 -18.58
N SER A 286 1.49 -12.86 -17.51
CA SER A 286 0.05 -12.87 -17.36
C SER A 286 -0.50 -11.66 -18.11
N SER A 287 -1.19 -11.89 -19.24
CA SER A 287 -1.84 -10.90 -20.10
C SER A 287 -2.99 -10.11 -19.44
N SER A 288 -2.88 -9.81 -18.15
CA SER A 288 -3.76 -8.91 -17.42
C SER A 288 -3.15 -7.53 -17.46
N GLN A 289 -3.67 -6.67 -18.34
CA GLN A 289 -3.85 -5.26 -17.98
C GLN A 289 -4.32 -5.21 -16.52
N LEU A 290 -3.83 -4.25 -15.72
CA LEU A 290 -4.22 -4.13 -14.29
C LEU A 290 -5.74 -4.27 -14.06
N LEU A 291 -6.54 -3.99 -15.09
CA LEU A 291 -7.95 -4.37 -15.18
C LEU A 291 -8.31 -5.05 -16.50
N SER A 292 -9.38 -5.85 -16.49
CA SER A 292 -10.01 -6.35 -17.72
C SER A 292 -10.54 -5.18 -18.57
N SER A 293 -10.55 -5.35 -19.90
CA SER A 293 -11.07 -4.33 -20.82
C SER A 293 -12.56 -4.01 -20.57
N SER A 294 -13.34 -4.97 -20.05
CA SER A 294 -14.74 -4.77 -19.68
C SER A 294 -14.91 -3.81 -18.50
N LEU A 295 -14.08 -3.92 -17.47
CA LEU A 295 -14.10 -3.02 -16.32
C LEU A 295 -13.66 -1.60 -16.72
N GLY A 296 -12.69 -1.49 -17.64
CA GLY A 296 -12.29 -0.20 -18.21
C GLY A 296 -13.45 0.57 -18.86
N LEU A 297 -14.36 -0.13 -19.55
CA LEU A 297 -15.56 0.49 -20.15
C LEU A 297 -16.56 0.95 -19.09
N VAL A 298 -16.77 0.16 -18.03
CA VAL A 298 -17.67 0.51 -16.92
C VAL A 298 -17.18 1.78 -16.22
N LEU A 299 -15.87 1.89 -15.97
CA LEU A 299 -15.29 3.06 -15.31
C LEU A 299 -15.32 4.33 -16.17
N GLN A 300 -15.18 4.19 -17.50
CA GLN A 300 -15.36 5.31 -18.42
C GLN A 300 -16.81 5.82 -18.41
N ALA A 301 -17.79 4.93 -18.24
CA ALA A 301 -19.20 5.29 -18.16
C ALA A 301 -19.57 5.97 -16.83
N THR A 302 -18.96 5.59 -15.70
CA THR A 302 -19.28 6.15 -14.37
C THR A 302 -18.71 7.55 -14.12
N LYS A 303 -17.97 8.14 -15.08
CA LYS A 303 -17.32 9.45 -14.93
C LYS A 303 -16.56 9.58 -13.60
N ASN A 304 -15.84 8.52 -13.22
CA ASN A 304 -15.03 8.53 -12.01
C ASN A 304 -13.60 9.00 -12.32
N PRO A 305 -13.26 10.28 -12.08
CA PRO A 305 -11.95 10.80 -12.46
C PRO A 305 -10.83 10.16 -11.64
N ARG A 306 -11.07 9.83 -10.37
CA ARG A 306 -10.05 9.26 -9.47
C ARG A 306 -9.62 7.87 -9.91
N ALA A 307 -10.57 6.94 -10.08
CA ALA A 307 -10.28 5.57 -10.49
C ALA A 307 -9.54 5.55 -11.85
N SER A 308 -9.97 6.41 -12.78
CA SER A 308 -9.35 6.52 -14.11
C SER A 308 -7.89 6.97 -14.05
N VAL A 309 -7.57 8.03 -13.30
CA VAL A 309 -6.18 8.53 -13.20
C VAL A 309 -5.28 7.56 -12.43
N LEU A 310 -5.79 6.92 -11.38
CA LEU A 310 -5.04 5.93 -10.61
C LEU A 310 -4.65 4.71 -11.44
N LEU A 311 -5.54 4.25 -12.33
CA LEU A 311 -5.21 3.16 -13.24
C LEU A 311 -4.12 3.53 -14.23
N ILE A 312 -4.23 4.72 -14.82
CA ILE A 312 -3.20 5.20 -15.74
C ILE A 312 -1.87 5.35 -15.01
N LEU A 313 -1.88 5.87 -13.78
CA LEU A 313 -0.70 5.97 -12.92
C LEU A 313 -0.08 4.59 -12.64
N CYS A 314 -0.85 3.64 -12.13
CA CYS A 314 -0.35 2.31 -11.78
C CYS A 314 0.14 1.55 -13.01
N GLU A 315 -0.55 1.64 -14.15
CA GLU A 315 -0.11 0.98 -15.39
C GLU A 315 1.15 1.64 -15.95
N SER A 316 1.25 2.97 -15.88
CA SER A 316 2.47 3.68 -16.27
C SER A 316 3.66 3.27 -15.40
N HIS A 317 3.47 3.18 -14.09
CA HIS A 317 4.51 2.71 -13.18
C HIS A 317 4.90 1.25 -13.46
N ARG A 318 3.91 0.36 -13.67
CA ARG A 318 4.14 -1.06 -13.99
C ARG A 318 4.98 -1.20 -15.26
N LEU A 319 4.60 -0.49 -16.33
CA LEU A 319 5.30 -0.52 -17.61
C LEU A 319 6.73 0.03 -17.50
N ASN A 320 6.92 1.10 -16.72
CA ASN A 320 8.24 1.68 -16.48
C ASN A 320 9.15 0.71 -15.73
N SER A 321 8.70 0.20 -14.58
CA SER A 321 9.44 -0.77 -13.77
C SER A 321 9.73 -2.06 -14.51
N ALA A 322 8.76 -2.57 -15.29
CA ALA A 322 8.95 -3.72 -16.15
C ALA A 322 10.01 -3.51 -17.23
N ALA A 323 10.07 -2.32 -17.85
CA ALA A 323 11.09 -1.98 -18.82
C ALA A 323 12.50 -1.99 -18.19
N ILE A 324 12.64 -1.41 -16.99
CA ILE A 324 13.89 -1.41 -16.21
C ILE A 324 14.33 -2.85 -15.94
N VAL A 325 13.45 -3.66 -15.34
CA VAL A 325 13.75 -5.05 -14.95
C VAL A 325 14.10 -5.92 -16.16
N SER A 326 13.34 -5.79 -17.25
CA SER A 326 13.55 -6.58 -18.47
C SER A 326 14.89 -6.27 -19.13
N ASN A 327 15.28 -4.98 -19.17
CA ASN A 327 16.58 -4.61 -19.70
C ASN A 327 17.71 -5.18 -18.85
N TRP A 328 17.58 -5.11 -17.53
CA TRP A 328 18.62 -5.58 -16.61
C TRP A 328 18.87 -7.09 -16.69
N SER A 329 17.82 -7.88 -16.89
CA SER A 329 17.93 -9.33 -17.11
C SER A 329 18.68 -9.66 -18.39
N SER A 330 18.45 -8.91 -19.48
CA SER A 330 19.19 -9.08 -20.72
C SER A 330 20.68 -8.76 -20.55
N ILE A 331 21.04 -7.90 -19.57
CA ILE A 331 22.41 -7.48 -19.31
C ILE A 331 23.14 -8.50 -18.42
N GLN A 332 22.49 -9.06 -17.40
CA GLN A 332 23.08 -10.13 -16.56
C GLN A 332 23.26 -11.45 -17.32
N GLY A 333 22.41 -11.75 -18.30
CA GLY A 333 22.61 -12.89 -19.21
C GLY A 333 23.89 -12.82 -20.03
N ASP A 334 24.39 -11.60 -20.28
CA ASP A 334 25.64 -11.32 -21.01
C ASP A 334 26.86 -11.11 -20.08
N GLN A 335 26.65 -10.88 -18.79
CA GLN A 335 27.71 -10.58 -17.81
C GLN A 335 27.44 -11.25 -16.47
N THR A 336 27.75 -12.54 -16.35
CA THR A 336 27.94 -13.19 -15.05
C THR A 336 29.25 -12.72 -14.42
N VAL A 337 29.21 -11.56 -13.77
CA VAL A 337 30.18 -11.20 -12.73
C VAL A 337 29.39 -10.85 -11.47
N ILE A 338 28.88 -11.88 -10.80
CA ILE A 338 28.65 -11.80 -9.37
C ILE A 338 30.06 -11.80 -8.78
N GLN A 339 30.54 -10.66 -8.26
CA GLN A 339 31.73 -10.64 -7.42
C GLN A 339 31.38 -11.35 -6.11
N SER A 340 31.51 -12.68 -6.12
CA SER A 340 31.70 -13.47 -4.91
C SER A 340 33.21 -13.54 -4.64
N ASP A 341 33.62 -13.24 -3.41
CA ASP A 341 35.01 -13.22 -2.93
C ASP A 341 35.70 -14.61 -2.86
N ASP A 342 35.33 -15.59 -3.70
CA ASP A 342 35.89 -16.95 -3.65
C ASP A 342 36.77 -17.27 -4.88
N PRO A 343 38.11 -17.46 -4.75
CA PRO A 343 39.04 -17.53 -5.88
C PRO A 343 39.10 -18.86 -6.66
N SER A 344 38.19 -19.82 -6.45
CA SER A 344 38.34 -21.15 -7.06
C SER A 344 37.06 -21.71 -7.70
N SER A 345 36.74 -21.28 -8.91
CA SER A 345 36.02 -22.14 -9.87
C SER A 345 36.31 -21.79 -11.34
N PRO A 346 36.30 -22.77 -12.27
CA PRO A 346 36.72 -22.55 -13.66
C PRO A 346 35.61 -21.94 -14.52
N LYS A 347 35.99 -20.93 -15.30
CA LYS A 347 35.16 -20.18 -16.27
C LYS A 347 34.67 -21.09 -17.40
N SER A 348 33.35 -21.20 -17.60
CA SER A 348 32.76 -21.74 -18.82
C SER A 348 32.36 -20.60 -19.75
N VAL A 349 32.82 -20.69 -21.01
CA VAL A 349 32.53 -19.74 -22.09
C VAL A 349 31.20 -20.16 -22.74
N GLY A 350 30.17 -19.32 -22.61
CA GLY A 350 28.90 -19.45 -23.31
C GLY A 350 28.86 -18.55 -24.54
N LEU A 351 28.66 -19.15 -25.72
CA LEU A 351 28.69 -18.54 -27.03
C LEU A 351 27.31 -17.98 -27.41
N GLY A 352 27.22 -16.66 -27.67
CA GLY A 352 26.30 -16.02 -28.62
C GLY A 352 24.79 -16.18 -28.42
N SER A 353 24.16 -15.18 -27.81
CA SER A 353 22.77 -14.79 -28.10
C SER A 353 22.68 -13.28 -28.28
N THR A 354 22.14 -12.83 -29.41
CA THR A 354 21.93 -11.41 -29.74
C THR A 354 21.11 -10.69 -28.66
N PRO A 355 21.46 -9.46 -28.26
CA PRO A 355 20.75 -8.72 -27.23
C PRO A 355 19.32 -8.38 -27.68
N SER A 356 18.35 -8.75 -26.85
CA SER A 356 16.91 -8.61 -27.07
C SER A 356 16.43 -7.15 -27.00
N THR A 357 16.77 -6.34 -28.00
CA THR A 357 16.35 -4.93 -28.20
C THR A 357 14.82 -4.74 -28.41
N SER A 358 14.02 -5.82 -28.43
CA SER A 358 12.59 -5.71 -28.74
C SER A 358 11.71 -5.27 -27.57
N ASN A 359 12.17 -5.41 -26.31
CA ASN A 359 11.26 -5.29 -25.16
C ASN A 359 11.08 -3.84 -24.67
N ILE A 360 12.14 -3.02 -24.55
CA ILE A 360 12.03 -1.62 -24.04
C ILE A 360 11.18 -0.75 -24.98
N ARG A 361 11.40 -0.87 -26.30
CA ARG A 361 10.63 -0.12 -27.29
C ARG A 361 9.12 -0.42 -27.21
N GLN A 362 8.75 -1.67 -26.92
CA GLN A 362 7.36 -2.05 -26.71
C GLN A 362 6.77 -1.39 -25.46
N HIS A 363 7.52 -1.35 -24.36
CA HIS A 363 7.10 -0.64 -23.15
C HIS A 363 6.94 0.87 -23.39
N ILE A 364 7.86 1.50 -24.12
CA ILE A 364 7.76 2.91 -24.52
C ILE A 364 6.49 3.16 -25.34
N MET A 365 6.17 2.30 -26.31
CA MET A 365 4.92 2.43 -27.08
C MET A 365 3.68 2.32 -26.18
N HIS A 366 3.68 1.39 -25.21
CA HIS A 366 2.57 1.28 -24.26
C HIS A 366 2.49 2.49 -23.31
N LEU A 367 3.62 3.05 -22.87
CA LEU A 367 3.66 4.27 -22.07
C LEU A 367 3.09 5.47 -22.86
N GLN A 368 3.34 5.55 -24.16
CA GLN A 368 2.73 6.56 -25.04
C GLN A 368 1.20 6.42 -25.10
N VAL A 369 0.67 5.19 -25.14
CA VAL A 369 -0.78 4.95 -25.07
C VAL A 369 -1.34 5.45 -23.73
N GLN A 370 -0.67 5.14 -22.61
CA GLN A 370 -1.07 5.65 -21.29
C GLN A 370 -1.00 7.17 -21.22
N SER A 371 0.00 7.78 -21.85
CA SER A 371 0.15 9.24 -21.91
C SER A 371 -1.01 9.91 -22.64
N GLN A 372 -1.45 9.34 -23.77
CA GLN A 372 -2.61 9.81 -24.52
C GLN A 372 -3.91 9.65 -23.73
N MET A 373 -4.07 8.54 -22.98
CA MET A 373 -5.21 8.36 -22.08
C MET A 373 -5.23 9.42 -20.98
N LEU A 374 -4.05 9.76 -20.45
CA LEU A 374 -3.90 10.79 -19.42
C LEU A 374 -4.19 12.20 -19.96
N ASP A 375 -3.83 12.49 -21.21
CA ASP A 375 -4.22 13.76 -21.87
C ASP A 375 -5.75 13.88 -21.98
N LYS A 376 -6.42 12.82 -22.44
CA LYS A 376 -7.89 12.78 -22.51
C LYS A 376 -8.53 12.94 -21.13
N TRP A 377 -7.94 12.32 -20.11
CA TRP A 377 -8.39 12.48 -18.74
C TRP A 377 -8.27 13.95 -18.29
N HIS A 378 -7.12 14.59 -18.52
CA HIS A 378 -6.88 15.99 -18.13
C HIS A 378 -7.83 16.96 -18.85
N MET A 379 -8.03 16.77 -20.16
CA MET A 379 -8.96 17.59 -20.97
C MET A 379 -10.43 17.44 -20.54
N SER A 380 -10.80 16.32 -19.91
CA SER A 380 -12.17 16.10 -19.44
C SER A 380 -12.43 16.62 -18.02
N GLN A 381 -11.41 17.13 -17.31
CA GLN A 381 -11.59 17.63 -15.96
C GLN A 381 -12.31 18.98 -15.92
N PRO A 382 -13.26 19.18 -14.99
CA PRO A 382 -13.83 20.50 -14.73
C PRO A 382 -12.77 21.42 -14.11
N ALA A 383 -12.93 22.74 -14.29
CA ALA A 383 -12.00 23.73 -13.74
C ALA A 383 -11.80 23.64 -12.22
N SER A 384 -12.82 23.19 -11.47
CA SER A 384 -12.73 22.95 -10.02
C SER A 384 -11.76 21.83 -9.63
N ASN A 385 -11.41 20.94 -10.57
CA ASN A 385 -10.46 19.85 -10.35
C ASN A 385 -9.04 20.20 -10.80
N LEU A 386 -8.83 21.40 -11.35
CA LEU A 386 -7.54 21.89 -11.81
C LEU A 386 -6.94 22.88 -10.79
N PRO A 387 -5.64 23.17 -10.85
CA PRO A 387 -5.00 24.19 -10.02
C PRO A 387 -5.72 25.55 -10.15
N LEU A 388 -5.98 26.22 -9.02
CA LEU A 388 -6.60 27.56 -8.98
C LEU A 388 -5.67 28.67 -9.51
N SER A 389 -4.38 28.38 -9.57
CA SER A 389 -3.35 29.25 -10.13
C SER A 389 -2.60 28.43 -11.16
N GLU A 390 -2.34 29.02 -12.33
CA GLU A 390 -1.53 28.34 -13.34
C GLU A 390 -0.15 28.05 -12.74
N PRO A 391 0.38 26.83 -12.90
CA PRO A 391 1.78 26.59 -12.59
C PRO A 391 2.59 27.52 -13.49
N GLU A 392 3.51 28.32 -12.93
CA GLU A 392 4.33 29.26 -13.71
C GLU A 392 5.05 28.50 -14.83
N ARG A 393 4.56 28.68 -16.07
CA ARG A 393 5.10 28.09 -17.30
C ARG A 393 6.01 29.08 -18.03
N ASP A 394 6.71 29.95 -17.31
CA ASP A 394 7.53 30.96 -17.97
C ASP A 394 8.74 30.30 -18.66
N SER A 395 8.58 30.21 -19.99
CA SER A 395 9.53 29.68 -20.95
C SER A 395 10.83 30.47 -20.91
N HIS A 396 11.94 29.73 -21.03
CA HIS A 396 13.32 30.17 -21.28
C HIS A 396 14.24 30.43 -20.08
N THR A 397 13.77 30.35 -18.82
CA THR A 397 14.65 30.42 -17.63
C THR A 397 14.59 29.19 -16.72
N ILE A 398 13.85 28.14 -17.12
CA ILE A 398 13.74 26.84 -16.45
C ILE A 398 15.01 25.97 -16.67
N ASP A 399 16.19 26.59 -16.82
CA ASP A 399 17.45 25.85 -16.92
C ASP A 399 18.01 25.52 -15.53
N ARG A 400 17.52 26.19 -14.48
CA ARG A 400 17.85 25.93 -13.06
C ARG A 400 16.73 26.42 -12.14
N LEU A 401 15.60 25.71 -12.08
CA LEU A 401 14.64 25.96 -11.00
C LEU A 401 15.29 25.57 -9.68
N SER A 402 15.78 26.55 -8.91
CA SER A 402 16.07 26.33 -7.50
C SER A 402 14.75 26.05 -6.81
N ILE A 403 14.74 25.02 -5.97
CA ILE A 403 13.54 24.59 -5.25
C ILE A 403 12.96 25.72 -4.39
N ASN A 404 13.80 26.66 -4.00
CA ASN A 404 13.44 27.84 -3.22
C ASN A 404 12.45 28.79 -3.93
N ILE A 405 12.18 28.59 -5.23
CA ILE A 405 11.29 29.43 -6.04
C ILE A 405 9.92 28.75 -6.26
N ILE A 406 9.75 27.48 -5.88
CA ILE A 406 8.50 26.75 -6.14
C ILE A 406 7.38 27.28 -5.24
N HIS A 407 6.31 27.76 -5.85
CA HIS A 407 5.14 28.30 -5.15
C HIS A 407 4.09 27.22 -4.85
N PRO A 408 3.38 27.32 -3.69
CA PRO A 408 2.30 26.40 -3.36
C PRO A 408 1.15 26.45 -4.36
N LEU A 409 0.75 25.29 -4.88
CA LEU A 409 -0.41 25.14 -5.76
C LEU A 409 -1.67 24.91 -4.91
N ARG A 410 -2.70 25.72 -5.17
CA ARG A 410 -3.98 25.65 -4.47
C ARG A 410 -5.03 24.97 -5.33
N PHE A 411 -5.92 24.23 -4.68
CA PHE A 411 -7.03 23.51 -5.30
C PHE A 411 -8.33 23.80 -4.55
N ALA A 412 -9.46 23.59 -5.22
CA ALA A 412 -10.77 23.78 -4.59
C ALA A 412 -11.05 22.73 -3.48
N SER A 413 -10.39 21.58 -3.53
CA SER A 413 -10.54 20.51 -2.54
C SER A 413 -9.29 19.62 -2.46
N HIS A 414 -9.18 18.88 -1.36
CA HIS A 414 -8.16 17.84 -1.18
C HIS A 414 -8.24 16.76 -2.27
N ASP A 415 -9.44 16.34 -2.65
CA ASP A 415 -9.63 15.34 -3.72
C ASP A 415 -9.13 15.83 -5.08
N ALA A 416 -9.37 17.10 -5.41
CA ALA A 416 -8.85 17.71 -6.64
C ALA A 416 -7.32 17.73 -6.63
N ALA A 417 -6.70 18.16 -5.53
CA ALA A 417 -5.25 18.19 -5.38
C ALA A 417 -4.63 16.79 -5.51
N MET A 418 -5.20 15.77 -4.83
CA MET A 418 -4.68 14.40 -4.90
C MET A 418 -4.87 13.76 -6.27
N ASN A 419 -6.00 13.98 -6.95
CA ASN A 419 -6.21 13.49 -8.32
C ASN A 419 -5.22 14.13 -9.29
N PHE A 420 -4.93 15.43 -9.11
CA PHE A 420 -3.91 16.11 -9.90
C PHE A 420 -2.50 15.65 -9.55
N ALA A 421 -2.22 15.29 -8.29
CA ALA A 421 -0.97 14.66 -7.90
C ALA A 421 -0.77 13.31 -8.59
N TYR A 422 -1.82 12.47 -8.69
CA TYR A 422 -1.77 11.23 -9.46
C TYR A 422 -1.49 11.47 -10.94
N TYR A 423 -2.10 12.51 -11.52
CA TYR A 423 -1.81 12.94 -12.89
C TYR A 423 -0.32 13.32 -13.07
N VAL A 424 0.21 14.15 -12.17
CA VAL A 424 1.61 14.59 -12.23
C VAL A 424 2.58 13.42 -12.05
N THR A 425 2.35 12.55 -11.06
CA THR A 425 3.20 11.36 -10.87
C THR A 425 3.09 10.41 -12.06
N ALA A 426 1.92 10.28 -12.70
CA ALA A 426 1.79 9.46 -13.90
C ALA A 426 2.63 10.04 -15.06
N ARG A 427 2.71 11.37 -15.19
CA ARG A 427 3.62 12.02 -16.16
C ARG A 427 5.08 11.73 -15.86
N VAL A 428 5.49 11.73 -14.59
CA VAL A 428 6.85 11.33 -14.19
C VAL A 428 7.14 9.89 -14.65
N MET A 429 6.21 8.96 -14.42
CA MET A 429 6.37 7.55 -14.83
C MET A 429 6.39 7.35 -16.36
N GLN A 430 5.79 8.28 -17.11
CA GLN A 430 5.71 8.26 -18.57
C GLN A 430 6.91 8.91 -19.26
N CYS A 431 7.83 9.52 -18.51
CA CYS A 431 9.07 10.06 -19.07
C CYS A 431 9.93 8.92 -19.64
N THR A 432 10.16 8.90 -20.96
CA THR A 432 10.86 7.78 -21.64
C THR A 432 12.36 7.97 -21.74
N GLY A 433 12.85 9.20 -21.61
CA GLY A 433 14.28 9.52 -21.71
C GLY A 433 15.19 8.65 -20.83
N PRO A 434 14.89 8.44 -19.54
CA PRO A 434 15.68 7.53 -18.71
C PRO A 434 15.73 6.08 -19.22
N LEU A 435 14.63 5.57 -19.79
CA LEU A 435 14.56 4.21 -20.35
C LEU A 435 15.37 4.09 -21.65
N GLU A 436 15.30 5.10 -22.52
CA GLU A 436 16.06 5.17 -23.77
C GLU A 436 17.57 5.23 -23.50
N GLN A 437 17.99 5.99 -22.49
CA GLN A 437 19.38 6.03 -22.07
C GLN A 437 19.86 4.72 -21.45
N LEU A 438 19.00 4.03 -20.70
CA LEU A 438 19.31 2.72 -20.13
C LEU A 438 19.56 1.67 -21.24
N GLU A 439 18.83 1.76 -22.35
CA GLU A 439 19.05 0.92 -23.54
C GLU A 439 20.40 1.21 -24.20
N GLN A 440 20.75 2.50 -24.31
CA GLN A 440 21.95 2.95 -25.05
C GLN A 440 23.23 2.97 -24.21
N ARG A 441 23.15 2.76 -22.88
CA ARG A 441 24.27 2.84 -21.92
C ARG A 441 25.08 4.14 -22.01
N LEU A 442 24.41 5.23 -22.39
CA LEU A 442 25.05 6.53 -22.48
C LEU A 442 25.32 7.09 -21.08
N PRO A 443 26.21 8.07 -20.91
CA PRO A 443 26.17 8.95 -19.74
C PRO A 443 24.80 9.64 -19.62
N VAL A 444 24.45 10.11 -18.43
CA VAL A 444 23.17 10.84 -18.25
C VAL A 444 23.26 12.17 -18.99
N GLU A 445 22.44 12.33 -20.03
CA GLU A 445 22.26 13.65 -20.65
C GLU A 445 21.37 14.51 -19.76
N ALA A 446 21.76 15.76 -19.53
CA ALA A 446 20.99 16.69 -18.72
C ALA A 446 19.56 16.90 -19.27
N SER A 447 19.39 16.85 -20.59
CA SER A 447 18.12 17.06 -21.32
C SER A 447 16.97 16.17 -20.84
N THR A 448 17.22 14.88 -20.59
CA THR A 448 16.18 13.91 -20.18
C THR A 448 15.84 14.00 -18.70
N ALA A 449 16.80 14.38 -17.87
CA ALA A 449 16.58 14.62 -16.44
C ALA A 449 15.60 15.79 -16.23
N TYR A 450 15.64 16.80 -17.09
CA TYR A 450 14.77 17.98 -17.00
C TYR A 450 13.28 17.69 -17.21
N GLU A 451 12.89 16.64 -17.96
CA GLU A 451 11.46 16.38 -18.18
C GLU A 451 10.77 15.91 -16.89
N ALA A 452 11.30 14.85 -16.26
CA ALA A 452 10.77 14.33 -15.01
C ALA A 452 10.83 15.38 -13.90
N GLU A 453 11.92 16.14 -13.82
CA GLU A 453 12.11 17.18 -12.80
C GLU A 453 11.12 18.34 -12.93
N ARG A 454 10.69 18.69 -14.15
CA ARG A 454 9.61 19.68 -14.36
C ARG A 454 8.29 19.18 -13.77
N TRP A 455 7.91 17.93 -14.04
CA TRP A 455 6.70 17.36 -13.43
C TRP A 455 6.83 17.27 -11.91
N ILE A 456 7.99 16.89 -11.41
CA ILE A 456 8.27 16.84 -9.97
C ILE A 456 8.15 18.22 -9.33
N SER A 457 8.56 19.30 -9.99
CA SER A 457 8.37 20.67 -9.45
C SER A 457 6.90 21.00 -9.21
N ILE A 458 5.99 20.53 -10.08
CA ILE A 458 4.54 20.67 -9.89
C ILE A 458 4.10 19.84 -8.68
N LEU A 459 4.62 18.61 -8.51
CA LEU A 459 4.32 17.76 -7.36
C LEU A 459 4.76 18.41 -6.03
N ILE A 460 5.92 19.08 -6.02
CA ILE A 460 6.40 19.90 -4.88
C ILE A 460 5.42 21.05 -4.60
N GLY A 461 4.96 21.74 -5.65
CA GLY A 461 3.93 22.78 -5.55
C GLY A 461 2.63 22.26 -4.92
N ILE A 462 2.17 21.06 -5.30
CA ILE A 462 0.99 20.42 -4.68
C ILE A 462 1.27 20.10 -3.20
N ALA A 463 2.41 19.50 -2.89
CA ALA A 463 2.77 19.10 -1.53
C ALA A 463 2.89 20.29 -0.57
N THR A 464 3.38 21.42 -1.07
CA THR A 464 3.48 22.67 -0.29
C THR A 464 2.13 23.38 -0.13
N GLY A 465 1.16 23.12 -1.01
CA GLY A 465 -0.18 23.70 -0.95
C GLY A 465 -1.20 22.90 -0.14
N LEU A 466 -0.91 21.62 0.15
CA LEU A 466 -1.78 20.72 0.91
C LEU A 466 -1.57 20.84 2.43
N ASP A 467 -2.65 20.70 3.20
CA ASP A 467 -2.58 20.53 4.64
C ASP A 467 -2.24 19.07 4.97
N TRP A 468 -1.09 18.86 5.61
CA TRP A 468 -0.63 17.53 6.01
C TRP A 468 -1.61 16.79 6.93
N LYS A 469 -2.30 17.50 7.84
CA LYS A 469 -3.30 16.87 8.72
C LYS A 469 -4.51 16.39 7.93
N GLU A 470 -4.86 17.08 6.85
CA GLU A 470 -5.87 16.59 5.92
C GLU A 470 -5.37 15.39 5.12
N CYS A 471 -4.11 15.39 4.66
CA CYS A 471 -3.49 14.22 4.01
C CYS A 471 -3.58 12.98 4.90
N VAL A 472 -3.10 13.03 6.14
CA VAL A 472 -3.15 11.89 7.07
C VAL A 472 -4.59 11.43 7.32
N ARG A 473 -5.54 12.37 7.40
CA ARG A 473 -6.95 12.06 7.69
C ARG A 473 -7.70 11.47 6.48
N LEU A 474 -7.48 12.02 5.28
CA LEU A 474 -8.27 11.72 4.08
C LEU A 474 -7.61 10.68 3.18
N ASN A 475 -6.28 10.53 3.26
CA ASN A 475 -5.56 9.60 2.39
C ASN A 475 -5.52 8.16 2.92
N VAL A 476 -6.11 7.85 4.08
CA VAL A 476 -6.07 6.52 4.72
C VAL A 476 -6.31 5.39 3.70
N TYR A 477 -7.35 5.49 2.87
CA TYR A 477 -7.75 4.45 1.93
C TYR A 477 -7.37 4.72 0.46
N ARG A 478 -6.26 5.44 0.23
CA ARG A 478 -5.77 5.77 -1.11
C ARG A 478 -4.25 5.90 -1.12
N VAL A 479 -3.66 6.05 -2.32
CA VAL A 479 -2.22 6.30 -2.45
C VAL A 479 -1.91 7.67 -1.86
N GLY A 480 -1.10 7.70 -0.79
CA GLY A 480 -0.75 8.93 -0.05
C GLY A 480 0.31 9.77 -0.77
N LEU A 481 0.34 11.06 -0.44
CA LEU A 481 1.26 12.04 -1.00
C LEU A 481 2.73 11.65 -0.75
N ALA A 482 3.07 11.17 0.44
CA ALA A 482 4.43 10.73 0.78
C ALA A 482 4.94 9.63 -0.17
N ASN A 483 4.06 8.71 -0.58
CA ASN A 483 4.42 7.68 -1.57
C ASN A 483 4.60 8.25 -2.97
N LEU A 484 3.83 9.28 -3.35
CA LEU A 484 4.02 9.98 -4.62
C LEU A 484 5.33 10.77 -4.64
N LEU A 485 5.73 11.35 -3.50
CA LEU A 485 7.04 12.02 -3.37
C LEU A 485 8.19 11.01 -3.46
N LEU A 486 8.07 9.84 -2.82
CA LEU A 486 9.04 8.76 -2.98
C LEU A 486 9.18 8.34 -4.44
N ALA A 487 8.05 8.15 -5.12
CA ALA A 487 8.02 7.86 -6.54
C ALA A 487 8.71 8.97 -7.36
N GLY A 488 8.45 10.24 -7.07
CA GLY A 488 9.18 11.36 -7.67
C GLY A 488 10.69 11.29 -7.42
N ALA A 489 11.10 10.96 -6.19
CA ALA A 489 12.51 10.87 -5.79
C ALA A 489 13.26 9.78 -6.57
N MET A 490 12.62 8.64 -6.81
CA MET A 490 13.17 7.51 -7.57
C MET A 490 13.38 7.84 -9.05
N HIS A 491 12.64 8.81 -9.59
CA HIS A 491 12.72 9.23 -10.99
C HIS A 491 13.44 10.58 -11.18
N CYS A 492 14.15 11.04 -10.14
CA CYS A 492 14.83 12.33 -10.11
C CYS A 492 16.36 12.19 -10.07
N HIS A 493 17.06 13.08 -10.79
CA HIS A 493 18.52 13.17 -10.75
C HIS A 493 18.99 14.29 -9.81
N SER A 494 18.16 15.29 -9.52
CA SER A 494 18.53 16.37 -8.60
C SER A 494 18.63 15.89 -7.14
N LEU A 495 19.82 16.04 -6.55
CA LEU A 495 20.03 15.83 -5.11
C LEU A 495 19.29 16.88 -4.29
N GLU A 496 19.18 18.11 -4.79
CA GLU A 496 18.42 19.18 -4.14
C GLU A 496 16.96 18.75 -3.95
N ILE A 497 16.35 18.14 -4.98
CA ILE A 497 14.95 17.66 -4.95
C ILE A 497 14.80 16.52 -3.95
N GLY A 498 15.71 15.54 -4.00
CA GLY A 498 15.68 14.42 -3.06
C GLY A 498 15.83 14.87 -1.61
N LEU A 499 16.72 15.82 -1.31
CA LEU A 499 16.88 16.39 0.02
C LEU A 499 15.67 17.20 0.45
N TRP A 500 15.03 17.93 -0.47
CA TRP A 500 13.78 18.63 -0.18
C TRP A 500 12.67 17.66 0.24
N PHE A 501 12.47 16.56 -0.48
CA PHE A 501 11.48 15.54 -0.11
C PHE A 501 11.75 14.96 1.27
N GLN A 502 13.01 14.63 1.54
CA GLN A 502 13.45 14.09 2.82
C GLN A 502 13.16 15.08 3.96
N SER A 503 13.63 16.33 3.86
CA SER A 503 13.40 17.36 4.89
C SER A 503 11.95 17.80 5.02
N TRP A 504 11.16 17.71 3.94
CA TRP A 504 9.72 17.95 4.04
C TRP A 504 9.02 16.84 4.82
N LEU A 505 9.34 15.56 4.56
CA LEU A 505 8.76 14.41 5.27
C LEU A 505 9.25 14.30 6.71
N GLU A 506 10.52 14.58 7.00
CA GLU A 506 11.06 14.60 8.37
C GLU A 506 10.23 15.54 9.27
N ARG A 507 9.94 16.76 8.79
CA ARG A 507 9.06 17.73 9.48
C ARG A 507 7.65 17.21 9.73
N GLN A 508 7.13 16.37 8.83
CA GLN A 508 5.80 15.77 8.99
C GLN A 508 5.78 14.66 10.06
N VAL A 509 6.90 13.96 10.26
CA VAL A 509 7.02 12.88 11.26
C VAL A 509 7.20 13.43 12.67
N GLU A 510 7.84 14.60 12.84
CA GLU A 510 7.94 15.31 14.13
C GLU A 510 6.56 15.55 14.77
N ASP A 511 5.54 15.66 13.93
CA ASP A 511 4.14 15.83 14.25
C ASP A 511 3.42 14.55 14.74
N ASN A 512 4.19 13.45 14.90
CA ASN A 512 3.79 12.13 15.40
C ASN A 512 2.73 11.40 14.56
N ASP A 513 2.65 11.73 13.27
CA ASP A 513 1.93 10.90 12.32
C ASP A 513 2.87 9.78 11.85
N LEU A 514 2.46 8.52 12.02
CA LEU A 514 3.32 7.35 11.79
C LEU A 514 3.17 6.79 10.36
N GLU A 515 2.05 7.10 9.71
CA GLU A 515 1.71 6.62 8.38
C GLU A 515 0.81 7.60 7.62
N GLU A 516 0.88 7.50 6.30
CA GLU A 516 -0.07 8.12 5.37
C GLU A 516 -0.47 7.07 4.32
N GLY A 517 -1.76 6.94 4.01
CA GLY A 517 -2.24 5.94 3.06
C GLY A 517 -1.95 4.49 3.49
N ASN A 518 -2.00 4.24 4.81
CA ASN A 518 -1.63 2.96 5.45
C ASN A 518 -0.18 2.52 5.17
N PHE A 519 0.69 3.46 4.79
CA PHE A 519 2.10 3.23 4.51
C PHE A 519 3.00 3.97 5.54
N PRO A 520 4.01 3.31 6.14
CA PRO A 520 4.82 3.92 7.19
C PRO A 520 5.74 5.00 6.65
N LEU A 521 5.73 6.17 7.30
CA LEU A 521 6.59 7.27 6.90
C LEU A 521 8.07 6.97 7.16
N SER A 522 8.39 6.17 8.19
CA SER A 522 9.77 5.72 8.43
C SER A 522 10.34 4.95 7.24
N GLN A 523 9.57 3.99 6.70
CA GLN A 523 10.03 3.19 5.56
C GLN A 523 10.26 4.06 4.31
N ILE A 524 9.45 5.10 4.12
CA ILE A 524 9.66 6.09 3.06
C ILE A 524 10.96 6.87 3.31
N LEU A 525 11.15 7.37 4.53
CA LEU A 525 12.35 8.14 4.90
C LEU A 525 13.62 7.32 4.77
N ASP A 526 13.65 6.08 5.27
CA ASP A 526 14.78 5.16 5.15
C ASP A 526 15.17 4.94 3.68
N THR A 527 14.16 4.79 2.82
CA THR A 527 14.36 4.67 1.37
C THR A 527 14.91 5.96 0.76
N LEU A 528 14.40 7.13 1.16
CA LEU A 528 14.90 8.42 0.68
C LEU A 528 16.34 8.69 1.13
N TYR A 529 16.70 8.34 2.37
CA TYR A 529 18.08 8.44 2.85
C TYR A 529 19.02 7.61 1.99
N LEU A 530 18.65 6.36 1.69
CA LEU A 530 19.42 5.49 0.80
C LEU A 530 19.59 6.12 -0.59
N VAL A 531 18.50 6.56 -1.21
CA VAL A 531 18.52 7.18 -2.55
C VAL A 531 19.40 8.44 -2.56
N ASN A 532 19.24 9.32 -1.58
CA ASN A 532 20.03 10.56 -1.49
C ASN A 532 21.51 10.30 -1.22
N MET A 533 21.83 9.30 -0.40
CA MET A 533 23.20 8.87 -0.14
C MET A 533 23.86 8.39 -1.44
N GLU A 534 23.23 7.47 -2.17
CA GLU A 534 23.80 6.97 -3.43
C GLU A 534 23.94 8.08 -4.47
N ARG A 535 22.96 8.99 -4.51
CA ARG A 535 22.99 10.19 -5.35
C ARG A 535 24.17 11.11 -5.05
N SER A 536 24.47 11.32 -3.77
CA SER A 536 25.62 12.12 -3.34
C SER A 536 26.97 11.48 -3.74
N ASN A 537 26.99 10.16 -3.91
CA ASN A 537 28.14 9.40 -4.40
C ASN A 537 28.25 9.34 -5.94
N GLY A 538 27.36 10.04 -6.66
CA GLY A 538 27.36 10.09 -8.13
C GLY A 538 26.58 8.97 -8.82
N TRP A 539 25.72 8.25 -8.09
CA TRP A 539 24.90 7.16 -8.61
C TRP A 539 23.42 7.53 -8.65
N ASP A 540 22.75 7.24 -9.76
CA ASP A 540 21.29 7.27 -9.83
C ASP A 540 20.72 5.93 -9.40
N VAL A 541 19.78 5.95 -8.46
CA VAL A 541 19.01 4.77 -8.08
C VAL A 541 17.81 4.67 -9.02
N ILE A 542 17.84 3.69 -9.91
CA ILE A 542 16.82 3.49 -10.96
C ILE A 542 15.66 2.64 -10.45
N ALA A 543 15.96 1.65 -9.61
CA ALA A 543 14.95 0.82 -8.97
C ALA A 543 15.45 0.29 -7.62
N LEU A 544 14.49 0.02 -6.74
CA LEU A 544 14.69 -0.65 -5.46
C LEU A 544 13.69 -1.79 -5.35
N PHE A 545 14.18 -2.96 -4.97
CA PHE A 545 13.36 -4.15 -4.77
C PHE A 545 13.70 -4.83 -3.47
N GLN A 546 12.75 -5.57 -2.90
CA GLN A 546 13.04 -6.49 -1.81
C GLN A 546 13.88 -7.66 -2.32
N THR A 547 14.69 -8.21 -1.42
CA THR A 547 15.50 -9.40 -1.66
C THR A 547 14.67 -10.68 -1.73
N GLU A 548 13.52 -10.71 -1.04
CA GLU A 548 12.63 -11.87 -0.96
C GLU A 548 11.17 -11.41 -1.11
N ASP A 549 10.33 -12.16 -1.84
CA ASP A 549 8.88 -11.95 -1.86
C ASP A 549 8.27 -12.85 -0.78
N ASP A 550 7.71 -12.25 0.26
CA ASP A 550 7.00 -12.98 1.32
C ASP A 550 5.60 -13.45 0.89
N GLY A 551 5.27 -13.32 -0.41
CA GLY A 551 3.99 -13.71 -0.99
C GLY A 551 2.85 -12.76 -0.63
N GLY A 552 3.16 -11.59 -0.07
CA GLY A 552 2.18 -10.64 0.45
C GLY A 552 1.90 -10.77 1.95
N GLY A 553 2.77 -11.49 2.68
CA GLY A 553 2.89 -11.50 4.13
C GLY A 553 1.68 -11.99 4.94
N SER A 554 1.90 -12.17 6.25
CA SER A 554 0.84 -12.01 7.26
C SER A 554 0.68 -10.51 7.49
N GLY A 555 -0.53 -9.95 7.45
CA GLY A 555 -0.75 -8.50 7.64
C GLY A 555 -0.01 -7.88 8.84
N LYS A 556 0.01 -6.54 8.91
CA LYS A 556 0.77 -5.75 9.89
C LYS A 556 0.19 -5.77 11.32
N PHE A 557 -0.17 -6.93 11.84
CA PHE A 557 -0.75 -7.06 13.17
C PHE A 557 0.20 -6.52 14.24
N GLY A 558 -0.31 -5.61 15.09
CA GLY A 558 0.48 -5.02 16.16
C GLY A 558 1.67 -4.17 15.70
N SER A 559 1.76 -3.83 14.41
CA SER A 559 2.86 -3.05 13.81
C SER A 559 2.36 -2.07 12.76
N TYR A 560 3.10 -0.97 12.56
CA TYR A 560 2.89 -0.10 11.40
C TYR A 560 3.64 -0.59 10.17
N HIS A 561 4.71 -1.37 10.33
CA HIS A 561 5.60 -1.82 9.25
C HIS A 561 4.86 -2.74 8.28
N SER A 562 4.88 -2.39 6.98
CA SER A 562 4.22 -3.19 5.94
C SER A 562 4.82 -4.57 5.81
N GLN A 563 6.14 -4.61 5.85
CA GLN A 563 7.01 -5.76 5.72
C GLN A 563 8.30 -5.42 6.50
N ASP A 564 9.05 -6.43 6.92
CA ASP A 564 10.34 -6.24 7.60
C ASP A 564 11.42 -5.93 6.54
N LEU A 565 11.68 -4.64 6.30
CA LEU A 565 12.67 -4.18 5.32
C LEU A 565 14.07 -4.23 5.94
N ARG A 566 14.69 -5.41 5.94
CA ARG A 566 16.07 -5.58 6.41
C ARG A 566 17.10 -5.22 5.35
N SER A 567 16.76 -5.46 4.10
CA SER A 567 17.63 -5.24 2.97
C SER A 567 16.85 -4.94 1.69
N LEU A 568 17.41 -4.08 0.86
CA LEU A 568 16.93 -3.81 -0.50
C LEU A 568 18.01 -4.13 -1.52
N THR A 569 17.60 -4.65 -2.66
CA THR A 569 18.43 -4.73 -3.86
C THR A 569 18.34 -3.39 -4.59
N VAL A 570 19.49 -2.75 -4.74
CA VAL A 570 19.67 -1.47 -5.42
C VAL A 570 20.07 -1.71 -6.87
N TYR A 571 19.35 -1.09 -7.79
CA TYR A 571 19.67 -1.04 -9.21
C TYR A 571 20.17 0.37 -9.52
N GLY A 572 21.49 0.50 -9.66
CA GLY A 572 22.17 1.78 -9.76
C GLY A 572 22.77 2.03 -11.14
N ARG A 573 22.90 3.30 -11.51
CA ARG A 573 23.63 3.76 -12.69
C ARG A 573 24.60 4.87 -12.33
N SER A 574 25.86 4.73 -12.72
CA SER A 574 26.86 5.77 -12.58
C SER A 574 26.57 6.92 -13.53
N ARG A 575 26.51 8.15 -13.00
CA ARG A 575 26.31 9.35 -13.83
C ARG A 575 27.49 9.64 -14.75
N ALA A 576 28.70 9.40 -14.25
CA ALA A 576 29.93 9.72 -14.94
C ALA A 576 30.20 8.76 -16.10
N THR A 577 29.91 7.47 -15.90
CA THR A 577 30.29 6.41 -16.84
C THR A 577 29.10 5.76 -17.55
N GLY A 578 27.88 5.93 -17.05
CA GLY A 578 26.71 5.19 -17.51
C GLY A 578 26.69 3.72 -17.08
N GLU A 579 27.69 3.28 -16.30
CA GLU A 579 27.83 1.90 -15.83
C GLU A 579 26.68 1.51 -14.91
N LEU A 580 26.21 0.28 -15.05
CA LEU A 580 25.08 -0.27 -14.32
C LEU A 580 25.56 -1.22 -13.23
N CYS A 581 24.98 -1.13 -12.02
CA CYS A 581 25.33 -2.00 -10.91
C CYS A 581 24.08 -2.54 -10.19
N VAL A 582 24.20 -3.75 -9.63
CA VAL A 582 23.20 -4.35 -8.75
C VAL A 582 23.89 -4.83 -7.49
N TYR A 583 23.41 -4.39 -6.34
CA TYR A 583 23.96 -4.80 -5.05
C TYR A 583 22.88 -4.75 -3.98
N THR A 584 23.11 -5.46 -2.88
CA THR A 584 22.20 -5.47 -1.74
C THR A 584 22.69 -4.49 -0.68
N ARG A 585 21.77 -3.66 -0.16
CA ARG A 585 22.00 -2.75 0.96
C ARG A 585 21.16 -3.15 2.15
N MET A 586 21.78 -3.20 3.33
CA MET A 586 21.08 -3.29 4.61
C MET A 586 20.51 -1.92 4.99
N ILE A 587 19.33 -1.90 5.61
CA ILE A 587 18.61 -0.69 6.03
C ILE A 587 18.42 -0.69 7.55
#